data_AF-A0A0F8ZUZ3-F1
#
_entry.id   AF-A0A0F8ZUZ3-F1
#
_cell.length_a   1.000
_cell.length_b   1.000
_cell.length_c   1.000
_cell.angle_alpha   90.00
_cell.angle_beta   90.00
_cell.angle_gamma   90.00
#
_symmetry.space_group_name_H-M   'P 1'
#
loop_
_entity.id
_entity.type
_entity.pdbx_description
1 polymer ?
#
loop_
_entity_poly.entity_id
_entity_poly.type
_entity_poly.pdbx_seq_one_letter_code
_entity_poly.pdbx_strand_id
1 'polypeptide(L)'
;FELIEGLKKAKSPEAIIKVVSYFIDHEKDLHDLFIGTQDVAFLAENASMAYSKDHSILDLAVNFSLSLLDNHLNEEAGQFIRFFANTNTRFLAFQKVLVEASHYKEDILVALADDQCLEHKIEQYEKKNISEDDIWRFIHSLRGKNKDLFIKFYDHINNKFDNKFHLPPERNYEKERNERSQRDFDLLFNKQEVIDEIKRIFEFENKLAFTTKELFKLRTKHWPDLYYSDLAVKILRIIAKDEKIKLENAIESISSWDWDWFCITQIYEKLVNNVEIIISIQQKDWIANWCSFVLDKVDFKNAINKTGEKTYSIRTGAICLWYFFRKFNLEYPKHVLLDMLSFDYDRQGIEYLEDYLDETEMSTRVLENLEENIIIDDVLKNHFDYCKKNYPESNDMTMGRQWKDKEGYSFSLCEFS
;
A
#
# COMPACT_ATOMS: atom_id res chain seq x y z
N PHE A 1 32.76 6.88 0.62
CA PHE A 1 33.08 7.90 -0.42
C PHE A 1 34.36 7.54 -1.18
N GLU A 2 35.52 7.42 -0.52
CA GLU A 2 36.80 7.11 -1.20
C GLU A 2 36.80 5.76 -1.97
N LEU A 3 36.13 4.74 -1.42
CA LEU A 3 36.00 3.44 -2.08
C LEU A 3 35.24 3.54 -3.42
N ILE A 4 34.11 4.25 -3.45
CA ILE A 4 33.31 4.46 -4.68
C ILE A 4 34.13 5.20 -5.73
N GLU A 5 34.87 6.23 -5.33
CA GLU A 5 35.78 6.95 -6.24
C GLU A 5 36.94 6.08 -6.74
N GLY A 6 37.40 5.13 -5.93
CA GLY A 6 38.33 4.08 -6.35
C GLY A 6 37.73 3.15 -7.41
N LEU A 7 36.51 2.65 -7.17
CA LEU A 7 35.78 1.77 -8.10
C LEU A 7 35.52 2.46 -9.44
N LYS A 8 35.14 3.75 -9.44
CA LYS A 8 34.96 4.54 -10.68
C LYS A 8 36.22 4.63 -11.53
N LYS A 9 37.41 4.58 -10.91
CA LYS A 9 38.72 4.61 -11.60
C LYS A 9 39.18 3.24 -12.08
N ALA A 10 38.55 2.14 -11.64
CA ALA A 10 38.87 0.79 -12.07
C ALA A 10 38.35 0.55 -13.50
N LYS A 11 39.26 0.65 -14.49
CA LYS A 11 38.91 0.54 -15.93
C LYS A 11 39.69 -0.53 -16.71
N SER A 12 40.68 -1.18 -16.10
CA SER A 12 41.39 -2.27 -16.77
C SER A 12 40.55 -3.55 -16.75
N PRO A 13 40.72 -4.46 -17.72
CA PRO A 13 40.05 -5.76 -17.70
C PRO A 13 40.21 -6.52 -16.39
N GLU A 14 41.43 -6.62 -15.88
CA GLU A 14 41.73 -7.35 -14.64
C GLU A 14 41.07 -6.70 -13.42
N ALA A 15 40.97 -5.37 -13.41
CA ALA A 15 40.32 -4.64 -12.34
C ALA A 15 38.79 -4.85 -12.37
N ILE A 16 38.18 -4.76 -13.56
CA ILE A 16 36.74 -5.01 -13.73
C ILE A 16 36.38 -6.44 -13.36
N ILE A 17 37.17 -7.42 -13.81
CA ILE A 17 36.94 -8.83 -13.48
C ILE A 17 36.94 -9.00 -11.97
N LYS A 18 37.97 -8.47 -11.27
CA LYS A 18 38.04 -8.56 -9.81
C LYS A 18 36.87 -7.89 -9.10
N VAL A 19 36.48 -6.68 -9.52
CA VAL A 19 35.40 -5.91 -8.88
C VAL A 19 34.06 -6.60 -9.08
N VAL A 20 33.74 -7.00 -10.30
CA VAL A 20 32.44 -7.63 -10.61
C VAL A 20 32.36 -9.03 -9.99
N SER A 21 33.41 -9.84 -10.08
CA SER A 21 33.45 -11.14 -9.40
C SER A 21 33.29 -11.01 -7.89
N TYR A 22 33.92 -10.00 -7.27
CA TYR A 22 33.74 -9.76 -5.84
C TYR A 22 32.28 -9.53 -5.47
N PHE A 23 31.56 -8.70 -6.23
CA PHE A 23 30.15 -8.40 -5.94
C PHE A 23 29.20 -9.56 -6.25
N ILE A 24 29.53 -10.43 -7.20
CA ILE A 24 28.81 -11.69 -7.41
C ILE A 24 28.94 -12.58 -6.16
N ASP A 25 30.15 -12.68 -5.60
CA ASP A 25 30.43 -13.53 -4.44
C ASP A 25 29.99 -12.90 -3.10
N HIS A 26 29.82 -11.57 -3.06
CA HIS A 26 29.53 -10.77 -1.85
C HIS A 26 28.36 -9.82 -2.09
N GLU A 27 27.20 -10.38 -2.44
CA GLU A 27 25.97 -9.63 -2.79
C GLU A 27 25.56 -8.55 -1.77
N LYS A 28 25.75 -8.84 -0.46
CA LYS A 28 25.42 -7.90 0.62
C LYS A 28 26.26 -6.64 0.58
N ASP A 29 27.52 -6.77 0.21
CA ASP A 29 28.42 -5.62 0.15
C ASP A 29 28.01 -4.65 -0.95
N LEU A 30 27.51 -5.18 -2.08
CA LEU A 30 26.94 -4.35 -3.13
C LEU A 30 25.72 -3.59 -2.61
N HIS A 31 24.79 -4.26 -1.94
CA HIS A 31 23.65 -3.59 -1.33
C HIS A 31 24.13 -2.50 -0.37
N ASP A 32 24.94 -2.85 0.62
CA ASP A 32 25.41 -1.93 1.66
C ASP A 32 26.19 -0.72 1.12
N LEU A 33 26.95 -0.90 0.04
CA LEU A 33 27.70 0.18 -0.60
C LEU A 33 26.83 1.15 -1.40
N PHE A 34 25.72 0.67 -1.96
CA PHE A 34 24.89 1.45 -2.89
C PHE A 34 23.49 1.79 -2.33
N ILE A 35 23.16 1.36 -1.09
CA ILE A 35 21.96 1.81 -0.36
C ILE A 35 21.84 3.33 -0.41
N GLY A 36 20.70 3.81 -0.93
CA GLY A 36 20.34 5.23 -0.99
C GLY A 36 20.92 6.02 -2.15
N THR A 37 21.90 5.49 -2.91
CA THR A 37 22.39 6.13 -4.15
C THR A 37 21.99 5.36 -5.41
N GLN A 38 21.84 4.03 -5.32
CA GLN A 38 21.43 3.13 -6.39
C GLN A 38 22.23 3.24 -7.71
N ASP A 39 23.41 3.89 -7.72
CA ASP A 39 24.17 4.14 -8.97
C ASP A 39 25.33 3.16 -9.15
N VAL A 40 25.08 2.15 -9.99
CA VAL A 40 26.08 1.20 -10.51
C VAL A 40 26.37 1.42 -12.00
N ALA A 41 25.85 2.48 -12.62
CA ALA A 41 25.97 2.71 -14.06
C ALA A 41 27.43 2.85 -14.50
N PHE A 42 28.28 3.44 -13.65
CA PHE A 42 29.72 3.54 -13.93
C PHE A 42 30.42 2.18 -14.08
N LEU A 43 29.94 1.14 -13.38
CA LEU A 43 30.48 -0.22 -13.53
C LEU A 43 30.16 -0.77 -14.93
N ALA A 44 28.94 -0.51 -15.42
CA ALA A 44 28.52 -0.90 -16.76
C ALA A 44 29.38 -0.22 -17.84
N GLU A 45 29.64 1.09 -17.67
CA GLU A 45 30.50 1.87 -18.58
C GLU A 45 31.93 1.36 -18.58
N ASN A 46 32.53 1.18 -17.40
CA ASN A 46 33.90 0.72 -17.28
C ASN A 46 34.05 -0.72 -17.82
N ALA A 47 33.08 -1.60 -17.55
CA ALA A 47 33.04 -2.94 -18.12
C ALA A 47 32.92 -2.90 -19.65
N SER A 48 32.11 -2.00 -20.20
CA SER A 48 31.96 -1.83 -21.66
C SER A 48 33.29 -1.44 -22.31
N MET A 49 34.04 -0.53 -21.68
CA MET A 49 35.37 -0.13 -22.15
C MET A 49 36.36 -1.29 -22.09
N ALA A 50 36.37 -2.02 -20.97
CA ALA A 50 37.27 -3.14 -20.74
C ALA A 50 37.01 -4.32 -21.70
N TYR A 51 35.75 -4.55 -22.08
CA TYR A 51 35.36 -5.63 -22.99
C TYR A 51 36.04 -5.57 -24.37
N SER A 52 36.38 -4.36 -24.85
CA SER A 52 37.15 -4.19 -26.10
C SER A 52 38.55 -4.82 -26.05
N LYS A 53 39.07 -5.07 -24.85
CA LYS A 53 40.40 -5.66 -24.62
C LYS A 53 40.32 -7.10 -24.14
N ASP A 54 39.23 -7.48 -23.47
CA ASP A 54 39.01 -8.83 -22.95
C ASP A 54 37.54 -9.21 -23.09
N HIS A 55 37.26 -10.12 -24.03
CA HIS A 55 35.90 -10.57 -24.30
C HIS A 55 35.34 -11.54 -23.25
N SER A 56 36.16 -12.06 -22.32
CA SER A 56 35.67 -12.90 -21.22
C SER A 56 34.74 -12.14 -20.26
N ILE A 57 34.79 -10.80 -20.28
CA ILE A 57 33.92 -9.93 -19.48
C ILE A 57 32.44 -10.12 -19.81
N LEU A 58 32.08 -10.62 -21.01
CA LEU A 58 30.68 -10.87 -21.36
C LEU A 58 30.02 -11.88 -20.42
N ASP A 59 30.67 -13.01 -20.15
CA ASP A 59 30.12 -14.05 -19.27
C ASP A 59 29.96 -13.53 -17.85
N LEU A 60 30.96 -12.77 -17.39
CA LEU A 60 30.92 -12.12 -16.09
C LEU A 60 29.78 -11.10 -16.00
N ALA A 61 29.53 -10.33 -17.06
CA ALA A 61 28.46 -9.34 -17.11
C ALA A 61 27.06 -9.99 -17.10
N VAL A 62 26.89 -11.13 -17.77
CA VAL A 62 25.66 -11.92 -17.72
C VAL A 62 25.41 -12.42 -16.30
N ASN A 63 26.40 -13.05 -15.69
CA ASN A 63 26.30 -13.59 -14.33
C ASN A 63 26.03 -12.50 -13.29
N PHE A 64 26.67 -11.35 -13.43
CA PHE A 64 26.42 -10.22 -12.55
C PHE A 64 24.99 -9.71 -12.69
N SER A 65 24.46 -9.57 -13.91
CA SER A 65 23.09 -9.12 -14.13
C SER A 65 22.06 -10.08 -13.51
N LEU A 66 22.29 -11.39 -13.60
CA LEU A 66 21.48 -12.42 -12.94
C LEU A 66 21.54 -12.30 -11.42
N SER A 67 22.75 -12.21 -10.87
CA SER A 67 22.98 -12.05 -9.43
C SER A 67 22.28 -10.82 -8.84
N LEU A 68 22.26 -9.69 -9.56
CA LEU A 68 21.53 -8.49 -9.14
C LEU A 68 20.03 -8.75 -9.00
N LEU A 69 19.41 -9.41 -9.98
CA LEU A 69 17.97 -9.70 -9.92
C LEU A 69 17.62 -10.78 -8.90
N ASP A 70 18.46 -11.81 -8.77
CA ASP A 70 18.31 -12.85 -7.74
C ASP A 70 18.29 -12.21 -6.33
N ASN A 71 18.97 -11.07 -6.16
CA ASN A 71 19.02 -10.26 -4.94
C ASN A 71 18.01 -9.11 -4.87
N HIS A 72 17.02 -9.07 -5.77
CA HIS A 72 16.00 -8.02 -5.84
C HIS A 72 16.53 -6.59 -6.14
N LEU A 73 17.75 -6.47 -6.64
CA LEU A 73 18.40 -5.20 -7.05
C LEU A 73 18.01 -4.83 -8.50
N ASN A 74 16.69 -4.63 -8.70
CA ASN A 74 16.09 -4.44 -10.02
C ASN A 74 16.58 -3.17 -10.74
N GLU A 75 16.81 -2.09 -9.98
CA GLU A 75 17.24 -0.81 -10.55
C GLU A 75 18.71 -0.88 -11.00
N GLU A 76 19.56 -1.48 -10.17
CA GLU A 76 20.97 -1.72 -10.44
C GLU A 76 21.15 -2.64 -11.64
N ALA A 77 20.36 -3.72 -11.72
CA ALA A 77 20.32 -4.59 -12.90
C ALA A 77 19.98 -3.80 -14.16
N GLY A 78 18.94 -2.93 -14.09
CA GLY A 78 18.54 -2.07 -15.20
C GLY A 78 19.65 -1.12 -15.66
N GLN A 79 20.47 -0.60 -14.74
CA GLN A 79 21.63 0.22 -15.08
C GLN A 79 22.74 -0.60 -15.72
N PHE A 80 23.02 -1.79 -15.18
CA PHE A 80 24.09 -2.65 -15.69
C PHE A 80 23.79 -3.23 -17.07
N ILE A 81 22.52 -3.44 -17.42
CA ILE A 81 22.08 -3.89 -18.75
C ILE A 81 22.59 -3.00 -19.89
N ARG A 82 22.94 -1.72 -19.61
CA ARG A 82 23.57 -0.82 -20.60
C ARG A 82 24.87 -1.37 -21.18
N PHE A 83 25.60 -2.22 -20.44
CA PHE A 83 26.79 -2.92 -20.93
C PHE A 83 26.53 -3.63 -22.27
N PHE A 84 25.42 -4.35 -22.36
CA PHE A 84 25.11 -5.15 -23.55
C PHE A 84 24.75 -4.29 -24.77
N ALA A 85 24.15 -3.12 -24.52
CA ALA A 85 23.87 -2.14 -25.57
C ALA A 85 25.18 -1.51 -26.08
N ASN A 86 26.04 -1.06 -25.15
CA ASN A 86 27.30 -0.39 -25.47
C ASN A 86 28.30 -1.28 -26.19
N THR A 87 28.26 -2.59 -25.94
CA THR A 87 29.16 -3.58 -26.55
C THR A 87 28.55 -4.30 -27.74
N ASN A 88 27.29 -3.99 -28.09
CA ASN A 88 26.52 -4.69 -29.12
C ASN A 88 26.45 -6.22 -28.90
N THR A 89 26.26 -6.64 -27.65
CA THR A 89 26.23 -8.06 -27.24
C THR A 89 24.86 -8.52 -26.73
N ARG A 90 23.81 -7.70 -26.86
CA ARG A 90 22.44 -8.03 -26.42
C ARG A 90 21.98 -9.43 -26.86
N PHE A 91 22.11 -9.74 -28.15
CA PHE A 91 21.70 -11.04 -28.68
C PHE A 91 22.50 -12.21 -28.06
N LEU A 92 23.82 -12.07 -27.95
CA LEU A 92 24.67 -13.10 -27.34
C LEU A 92 24.34 -13.30 -25.85
N ALA A 93 24.10 -12.22 -25.12
CA ALA A 93 23.67 -12.27 -23.73
C ALA A 93 22.28 -12.92 -23.60
N PHE A 94 21.35 -12.59 -24.50
CA PHE A 94 20.02 -13.19 -24.53
C PHE A 94 20.10 -14.71 -24.71
N GLN A 95 20.94 -15.18 -25.65
CA GLN A 95 21.15 -16.61 -25.89
C GLN A 95 21.71 -17.32 -24.65
N LYS A 96 22.65 -16.68 -23.94
CA LYS A 96 23.22 -17.22 -22.69
C LYS A 96 22.15 -17.30 -21.59
N VAL A 97 21.45 -16.21 -21.30
CA VAL A 97 20.39 -16.17 -20.28
C VAL A 97 19.27 -17.16 -20.56
N LEU A 98 18.96 -17.40 -21.84
CA LEU A 98 17.86 -18.29 -22.23
C LEU A 98 18.04 -19.74 -21.75
N VAL A 99 19.30 -20.19 -21.61
CA VAL A 99 19.63 -21.54 -21.15
C VAL A 99 19.95 -21.63 -19.66
N GLU A 100 20.01 -20.49 -18.96
CA GLU A 100 20.31 -20.45 -17.52
C GLU A 100 19.11 -20.83 -16.66
N ALA A 101 19.41 -21.47 -15.52
CA ALA A 101 18.43 -21.82 -14.51
C ALA A 101 18.34 -20.72 -13.45
N SER A 102 17.59 -19.64 -13.73
CA SER A 102 17.26 -18.58 -12.76
C SER A 102 15.77 -18.29 -12.73
N HIS A 103 15.26 -17.93 -11.54
CA HIS A 103 13.88 -17.50 -11.32
C HIS A 103 13.56 -16.13 -11.95
N TYR A 104 14.58 -15.34 -12.25
CA TYR A 104 14.44 -14.00 -12.85
C TYR A 104 14.93 -13.93 -14.29
N LYS A 105 15.15 -15.08 -14.93
CA LYS A 105 15.66 -15.12 -16.32
C LYS A 105 14.79 -14.30 -17.27
N GLU A 106 13.47 -14.33 -17.13
CA GLU A 106 12.55 -13.63 -18.03
C GLU A 106 12.68 -12.11 -17.94
N ASP A 107 13.03 -11.58 -16.77
CA ASP A 107 13.21 -10.16 -16.57
C ASP A 107 14.43 -9.63 -17.32
N ILE A 108 15.53 -10.39 -17.33
CA ILE A 108 16.72 -10.07 -18.13
C ILE A 108 16.45 -10.29 -19.61
N LEU A 109 15.81 -11.40 -19.98
CA LEU A 109 15.47 -11.67 -21.39
C LEU A 109 14.69 -10.51 -21.99
N VAL A 110 13.70 -9.98 -21.27
CA VAL A 110 12.91 -8.83 -21.74
C VAL A 110 13.75 -7.56 -21.83
N ALA A 111 14.65 -7.31 -20.88
CA ALA A 111 15.50 -6.13 -20.91
C ALA A 111 16.58 -6.18 -22.02
N LEU A 112 17.00 -7.39 -22.42
CA LEU A 112 17.92 -7.63 -23.53
C LEU A 112 17.22 -7.67 -24.89
N ALA A 113 15.90 -7.90 -24.91
CA ALA A 113 15.17 -8.21 -26.13
C ALA A 113 15.23 -7.09 -27.17
N ASP A 114 15.44 -7.51 -28.41
CA ASP A 114 15.21 -6.76 -29.65
C ASP A 114 14.54 -7.70 -30.66
N ASP A 115 14.27 -7.21 -31.87
CA ASP A 115 13.59 -7.99 -32.92
C ASP A 115 14.33 -9.31 -33.23
N GLN A 116 15.66 -9.35 -33.13
CA GLN A 116 16.45 -10.57 -33.34
C GLN A 116 16.27 -11.58 -32.20
N CYS A 117 16.21 -11.11 -30.96
CA CYS A 117 15.96 -11.95 -29.78
C CYS A 117 14.55 -12.56 -29.81
N LEU A 118 13.56 -11.78 -30.26
CA LEU A 118 12.17 -12.25 -30.41
C LEU A 118 12.08 -13.43 -31.38
N GLU A 119 12.67 -13.31 -32.57
CA GLU A 119 12.71 -14.39 -33.56
C GLU A 119 13.40 -15.63 -32.99
N HIS A 120 14.55 -15.44 -32.34
CA HIS A 120 15.29 -16.55 -31.75
C HIS A 120 14.48 -17.30 -30.68
N LYS A 121 13.73 -16.59 -29.83
CA LYS A 121 12.88 -17.21 -28.81
C LYS A 121 11.77 -18.07 -29.46
N ILE A 122 11.16 -17.57 -30.54
CA ILE A 122 10.16 -18.31 -31.31
C ILE A 122 10.78 -19.57 -31.94
N GLU A 123 11.96 -19.46 -32.53
CA GLU A 123 12.67 -20.61 -33.09
C GLU A 123 13.03 -21.67 -32.03
N GLN A 124 13.45 -21.26 -30.83
CA GLN A 124 13.76 -22.20 -29.76
C GLN A 124 12.51 -22.98 -29.33
N TYR A 125 11.34 -22.33 -29.33
CA TYR A 125 10.08 -23.01 -29.05
C TYR A 125 9.70 -23.98 -30.17
N GLU A 126 9.83 -23.55 -31.44
CA GLU A 126 9.59 -24.40 -32.60
C GLU A 126 10.47 -25.66 -32.59
N LYS A 127 11.75 -25.51 -32.20
CA LYS A 127 12.72 -26.60 -32.03
C LYS A 127 12.51 -27.42 -30.76
N LYS A 128 11.52 -27.08 -29.92
CA LYS A 128 11.21 -27.70 -28.62
C LYS A 128 12.36 -27.62 -27.60
N ASN A 129 13.23 -26.62 -27.72
CA ASN A 129 14.30 -26.35 -26.77
C ASN A 129 13.81 -25.58 -25.54
N ILE A 130 12.66 -24.90 -25.65
CA ILE A 130 11.96 -24.25 -24.54
C ILE A 130 10.50 -24.71 -24.49
N SER A 131 9.91 -24.60 -23.31
CA SER A 131 8.54 -25.05 -23.06
C SER A 131 7.50 -23.97 -23.42
N GLU A 132 6.23 -24.37 -23.43
CA GLU A 132 5.11 -23.44 -23.55
C GLU A 132 5.03 -22.46 -22.37
N ASP A 133 5.39 -22.92 -21.17
CA ASP A 133 5.43 -22.08 -19.96
C ASP A 133 6.49 -20.98 -20.09
N ASP A 134 7.66 -21.30 -20.69
CA ASP A 134 8.70 -20.29 -20.98
C ASP A 134 8.21 -19.21 -21.94
N ILE A 135 7.30 -19.54 -22.85
CA ILE A 135 6.67 -18.56 -23.75
C ILE A 135 5.67 -17.71 -22.97
N TRP A 136 4.80 -18.32 -22.17
CA TRP A 136 3.82 -17.57 -21.37
C TRP A 136 4.48 -16.58 -20.42
N ARG A 137 5.53 -17.00 -19.70
CA ARG A 137 6.28 -16.10 -18.81
C ARG A 137 6.89 -14.95 -19.60
N PHE A 138 7.48 -15.20 -20.77
CA PHE A 138 8.05 -14.15 -21.60
C PHE A 138 6.99 -13.18 -22.14
N ILE A 139 5.82 -13.67 -22.59
CA ILE A 139 4.67 -12.86 -22.99
C ILE A 139 4.23 -11.95 -21.84
N HIS A 140 4.08 -12.49 -20.63
CA HIS A 140 3.65 -11.72 -19.47
C HIS A 140 4.69 -10.66 -19.06
N SER A 141 5.98 -11.01 -19.05
CA SER A 141 7.05 -10.06 -18.74
C SER A 141 7.15 -8.95 -19.78
N LEU A 142 7.04 -9.27 -21.08
CA LEU A 142 7.00 -8.27 -22.16
C LEU A 142 5.82 -7.33 -21.99
N ARG A 143 4.62 -7.85 -21.74
CA ARG A 143 3.41 -7.04 -21.56
C ARG A 143 3.57 -5.99 -20.45
N GLY A 144 4.23 -6.36 -19.35
CA GLY A 144 4.47 -5.47 -18.22
C GLY A 144 5.58 -4.45 -18.44
N LYS A 145 6.65 -4.82 -19.17
CA LYS A 145 7.90 -4.04 -19.21
C LYS A 145 8.24 -3.41 -20.56
N ASN A 146 7.74 -3.94 -21.66
CA ASN A 146 8.00 -3.44 -23.01
C ASN A 146 6.80 -3.69 -23.96
N LYS A 147 5.84 -2.76 -23.95
CA LYS A 147 4.59 -2.87 -24.71
C LYS A 147 4.81 -2.99 -26.23
N ASP A 148 5.82 -2.31 -26.77
CA ASP A 148 6.08 -2.33 -28.21
C ASP A 148 6.61 -3.69 -28.67
N LEU A 149 7.58 -4.26 -27.94
CA LEU A 149 8.07 -5.61 -28.20
C LEU A 149 7.01 -6.67 -27.89
N PHE A 150 6.17 -6.45 -26.88
CA PHE A 150 5.03 -7.31 -26.59
C PHE A 150 4.11 -7.44 -27.81
N ILE A 151 3.67 -6.33 -28.41
CA ILE A 151 2.78 -6.37 -29.58
C ILE A 151 3.44 -7.16 -30.72
N LYS A 152 4.70 -6.84 -31.06
CA LYS A 152 5.44 -7.54 -32.11
C LYS A 152 5.55 -9.05 -31.86
N PHE A 153 5.98 -9.43 -30.66
CA PHE A 153 6.17 -10.84 -30.30
C PHE A 153 4.84 -11.60 -30.27
N TYR A 154 3.82 -11.00 -29.66
CA TYR A 154 2.50 -11.57 -29.47
C TYR A 154 1.80 -11.82 -30.82
N ASP A 155 1.87 -10.86 -31.75
CA ASP A 155 1.31 -11.03 -33.09
C ASP A 155 2.07 -12.10 -33.86
N HIS A 156 3.41 -12.08 -33.83
CA HIS A 156 4.23 -13.06 -34.55
C HIS A 156 3.93 -14.48 -34.06
N ILE A 157 4.01 -14.72 -32.75
CA ILE A 157 3.87 -16.07 -32.20
C ILE A 157 2.46 -16.63 -32.40
N ASN A 158 1.42 -15.80 -32.31
CA ASN A 158 0.05 -16.24 -32.57
C ASN A 158 -0.24 -16.46 -34.06
N ASN A 159 0.35 -15.67 -34.96
CA ASN A 159 0.27 -15.93 -36.39
C ASN A 159 0.99 -17.23 -36.78
N LYS A 160 2.10 -17.56 -36.11
CA LYS A 160 2.89 -18.76 -36.41
C LYS A 160 2.31 -20.04 -35.81
N PHE A 161 1.61 -19.95 -34.68
CA PHE A 161 1.08 -21.10 -33.94
C PHE A 161 -0.46 -21.04 -33.78
N ASP A 162 -1.17 -20.58 -34.81
CA ASP A 162 -2.65 -20.63 -34.89
C ASP A 162 -3.39 -20.10 -33.65
N ASN A 163 -2.98 -18.92 -33.16
CA ASN A 163 -3.53 -18.26 -31.97
C ASN A 163 -3.44 -19.07 -30.67
N LYS A 164 -2.49 -20.00 -30.58
CA LYS A 164 -2.26 -20.82 -29.38
C LYS A 164 -1.99 -20.00 -28.11
N PHE A 165 -1.38 -18.83 -28.23
CA PHE A 165 -0.99 -17.96 -27.12
C PHE A 165 -1.91 -16.76 -26.97
N HIS A 166 -3.19 -16.90 -27.33
CA HIS A 166 -4.14 -15.81 -27.24
C HIS A 166 -4.47 -15.49 -25.77
N LEU A 167 -4.16 -14.28 -25.33
CA LEU A 167 -4.50 -13.80 -24.00
C LEU A 167 -6.02 -13.56 -23.89
N PRO A 168 -6.63 -13.89 -22.74
CA PRO A 168 -7.99 -13.48 -22.48
C PRO A 168 -8.09 -11.95 -22.44
N PRO A 169 -9.28 -11.38 -22.64
CA PRO A 169 -9.53 -9.96 -22.50
C PRO A 169 -8.98 -9.43 -21.17
N GLU A 170 -8.41 -8.23 -21.20
CA GLU A 170 -7.89 -7.60 -19.99
C GLU A 170 -9.04 -7.33 -19.00
N ARG A 171 -8.91 -7.91 -17.80
CA ARG A 171 -9.83 -7.62 -16.70
C ARG A 171 -9.52 -6.25 -16.12
N ASN A 172 -10.55 -5.44 -15.93
CA ASN A 172 -10.40 -4.20 -15.18
C ASN A 172 -10.53 -4.51 -13.68
N TYR A 173 -9.42 -4.96 -13.08
CA TYR A 173 -9.38 -5.35 -11.67
C TYR A 173 -9.74 -4.21 -10.71
N GLU A 174 -9.43 -2.97 -11.07
CA GLU A 174 -9.75 -1.78 -10.29
C GLU A 174 -11.27 -1.56 -10.27
N LYS A 175 -11.91 -1.54 -11.45
CA LYS A 175 -13.37 -1.46 -11.56
C LYS A 175 -14.05 -2.58 -10.79
N GLU A 176 -13.62 -3.82 -10.97
CA GLU A 176 -14.20 -4.96 -10.24
C GLU A 176 -14.02 -4.83 -8.72
N ARG A 177 -12.89 -4.27 -8.26
CA ARG A 177 -12.62 -4.02 -6.84
C ARG A 177 -13.53 -2.93 -6.28
N ASN A 178 -13.79 -1.88 -7.06
CA ASN A 178 -14.64 -0.77 -6.64
C ASN A 178 -16.11 -1.21 -6.60
N GLU A 179 -16.57 -1.97 -7.60
CA GLU A 179 -17.90 -2.59 -7.60
C GLU A 179 -18.10 -3.55 -6.42
N ARG A 180 -17.11 -4.38 -6.08
CA ARG A 180 -17.16 -5.23 -4.88
C ARG A 180 -17.22 -4.41 -3.60
N SER A 181 -16.40 -3.36 -3.50
CA SER A 181 -16.38 -2.48 -2.34
C SER A 181 -17.73 -1.78 -2.13
N GLN A 182 -18.36 -1.36 -3.22
CA GLN A 182 -19.70 -0.76 -3.21
C GLN A 182 -20.76 -1.77 -2.73
N ARG A 183 -20.80 -2.97 -3.31
CA ARG A 183 -21.75 -4.02 -2.86
C ARG A 183 -21.63 -4.32 -1.37
N ASP A 184 -20.40 -4.48 -0.88
CA ASP A 184 -20.17 -4.72 0.54
C ASP A 184 -20.54 -3.52 1.42
N PHE A 185 -20.43 -2.29 0.91
CA PHE A 185 -20.86 -1.11 1.62
C PHE A 185 -22.40 -1.08 1.72
N ASP A 186 -23.09 -1.35 0.62
CA ASP A 186 -24.55 -1.36 0.56
C ASP A 186 -25.16 -2.42 1.51
N LEU A 187 -24.53 -3.60 1.61
CA LEU A 187 -24.94 -4.67 2.52
C LEU A 187 -24.97 -4.26 4.00
N LEU A 188 -24.16 -3.28 4.43
CA LEU A 188 -24.15 -2.83 5.83
C LEU A 188 -25.49 -2.25 6.28
N PHE A 189 -26.32 -1.79 5.34
CA PHE A 189 -27.63 -1.20 5.63
C PHE A 189 -28.76 -2.23 5.64
N ASN A 190 -28.48 -3.51 5.36
CA ASN A 190 -29.47 -4.58 5.39
C ASN A 190 -28.93 -5.84 6.10
N LYS A 191 -29.26 -5.98 7.39
CA LYS A 191 -28.86 -7.13 8.22
C LYS A 191 -29.29 -8.47 7.62
N GLN A 192 -30.47 -8.53 7.01
CA GLN A 192 -31.00 -9.77 6.45
C GLN A 192 -30.22 -10.19 5.21
N GLU A 193 -29.87 -9.25 4.32
CA GLU A 193 -29.05 -9.54 3.14
C GLU A 193 -27.65 -10.05 3.53
N VAL A 194 -27.05 -9.51 4.59
CA VAL A 194 -25.77 -10.03 5.11
C VAL A 194 -25.92 -11.48 5.60
N ILE A 195 -26.99 -11.80 6.31
CA ILE A 195 -27.28 -13.16 6.74
C ILE A 195 -27.45 -14.08 5.52
N ASP A 196 -28.10 -13.61 4.47
CA ASP A 196 -28.33 -14.40 3.26
C ASP A 196 -27.06 -14.57 2.40
N GLU A 197 -26.12 -13.61 2.40
CA GLU A 197 -24.77 -13.79 1.87
C GLU A 197 -24.00 -14.87 2.66
N ILE A 198 -24.11 -14.87 3.98
CA ILE A 198 -23.47 -15.88 4.82
C ILE A 198 -24.03 -17.27 4.51
N LYS A 199 -25.36 -17.44 4.40
CA LYS A 199 -25.97 -18.71 4.00
C LYS A 199 -25.44 -19.20 2.66
N ARG A 200 -25.35 -18.30 1.66
CA ARG A 200 -24.81 -18.61 0.33
C ARG A 200 -23.38 -19.15 0.38
N ILE A 201 -22.53 -18.65 1.29
CA ILE A 201 -21.17 -19.19 1.48
C ILE A 201 -21.22 -20.66 1.90
N PHE A 202 -22.05 -21.01 2.90
CA PHE A 202 -22.17 -22.40 3.39
C PHE A 202 -22.76 -23.33 2.33
N GLU A 203 -23.79 -22.87 1.61
CA GLU A 203 -24.44 -23.63 0.54
C GLU A 203 -23.50 -23.89 -0.64
N PHE A 204 -22.82 -22.85 -1.12
CA PHE A 204 -21.92 -22.97 -2.28
C PHE A 204 -20.71 -23.84 -1.97
N GLU A 205 -20.11 -23.69 -0.80
CA GLU A 205 -18.99 -24.54 -0.38
C GLU A 205 -19.44 -25.95 -0.01
N ASN A 206 -20.76 -26.19 0.10
CA ASN A 206 -21.36 -27.43 0.57
C ASN A 206 -20.74 -27.90 1.90
N LYS A 207 -20.64 -26.98 2.87
CA LYS A 207 -20.03 -27.22 4.17
C LYS A 207 -20.97 -26.94 5.32
N LEU A 208 -20.91 -27.80 6.34
CA LEU A 208 -21.66 -27.63 7.59
C LEU A 208 -20.94 -26.72 8.59
N ALA A 209 -19.62 -26.58 8.49
CA ALA A 209 -18.81 -25.74 9.36
C ALA A 209 -17.53 -25.28 8.66
N PHE A 210 -17.00 -24.13 9.06
CA PHE A 210 -15.70 -23.61 8.65
C PHE A 210 -14.76 -23.44 9.83
N THR A 211 -13.50 -23.75 9.62
CA THR A 211 -12.39 -23.26 10.45
C THR A 211 -11.93 -21.89 9.95
N THR A 212 -11.30 -21.11 10.83
CA THR A 212 -10.69 -19.82 10.45
C THR A 212 -9.70 -19.94 9.28
N LYS A 213 -8.87 -21.00 9.26
CA LYS A 213 -7.94 -21.27 8.15
C LYS A 213 -8.65 -21.50 6.82
N GLU A 214 -9.82 -22.13 6.82
CA GLU A 214 -10.61 -22.32 5.60
C GLU A 214 -11.20 -21.00 5.13
N LEU A 215 -11.72 -20.17 6.04
CA LEU A 215 -12.24 -18.83 5.72
C LEU A 215 -11.16 -17.94 5.08
N PHE A 216 -9.91 -18.00 5.57
CA PHE A 216 -8.77 -17.30 4.95
C PHE A 216 -8.49 -17.75 3.51
N LYS A 217 -8.75 -19.01 3.19
CA LYS A 217 -8.48 -19.59 1.87
C LYS A 217 -9.62 -19.40 0.87
N LEU A 218 -10.81 -18.98 1.29
CA LEU A 218 -11.94 -18.78 0.38
C LEU A 218 -11.59 -17.78 -0.73
N ARG A 219 -10.91 -16.69 -0.38
CA ARG A 219 -10.50 -15.66 -1.35
C ARG A 219 -9.50 -16.19 -2.38
N THR A 220 -8.50 -16.95 -1.93
CA THR A 220 -7.46 -17.49 -2.85
C THR A 220 -7.97 -18.66 -3.66
N LYS A 221 -8.85 -19.50 -3.09
CA LYS A 221 -9.47 -20.65 -3.75
C LYS A 221 -10.29 -20.24 -4.98
N HIS A 222 -10.99 -19.11 -4.89
CA HIS A 222 -11.88 -18.64 -5.95
C HIS A 222 -11.34 -17.44 -6.72
N TRP A 223 -10.09 -17.05 -6.49
CA TRP A 223 -9.47 -16.00 -7.28
C TRP A 223 -9.35 -16.45 -8.75
N PRO A 224 -9.69 -15.59 -9.74
CA PRO A 224 -10.10 -14.18 -9.62
C PRO A 224 -11.62 -13.92 -9.48
N ASP A 225 -12.46 -14.95 -9.58
CA ASP A 225 -13.92 -14.84 -9.56
C ASP A 225 -14.46 -14.95 -8.13
N LEU A 226 -14.39 -13.85 -7.39
CA LEU A 226 -14.90 -13.78 -6.02
C LEU A 226 -16.42 -13.83 -6.01
N TYR A 227 -16.97 -15.00 -5.69
CA TYR A 227 -18.40 -15.26 -5.56
C TYR A 227 -19.03 -14.71 -4.27
N TYR A 228 -18.21 -14.36 -3.28
CA TYR A 228 -18.69 -13.97 -1.96
C TYR A 228 -18.44 -12.48 -1.68
N SER A 229 -19.31 -11.91 -0.87
CA SER A 229 -19.05 -10.64 -0.19
C SER A 229 -17.83 -10.76 0.72
N ASP A 230 -16.87 -9.83 0.60
CA ASP A 230 -15.71 -9.79 1.51
C ASP A 230 -16.17 -9.44 2.94
N LEU A 231 -17.24 -8.65 3.08
CA LEU A 231 -17.90 -8.37 4.37
C LEU A 231 -18.43 -9.65 5.02
N ALA A 232 -19.17 -10.50 4.30
CA ALA A 232 -19.71 -11.74 4.84
C ALA A 232 -18.59 -12.69 5.33
N VAL A 233 -17.51 -12.81 4.54
CA VAL A 233 -16.33 -13.58 4.95
C VAL A 233 -15.64 -12.95 6.17
N LYS A 234 -15.53 -11.62 6.23
CA LYS A 234 -14.97 -10.90 7.41
C LYS A 234 -15.80 -11.18 8.66
N ILE A 235 -17.12 -11.12 8.58
CA ILE A 235 -18.03 -11.42 9.69
C ILE A 235 -17.83 -12.85 10.20
N LEU A 236 -17.81 -13.82 9.30
CA LEU A 236 -17.56 -15.22 9.68
C LEU A 236 -16.21 -15.39 10.38
N ARG A 237 -15.17 -14.67 9.96
CA ARG A 237 -13.85 -14.70 10.61
C ARG A 237 -13.89 -14.08 12.01
N ILE A 238 -14.59 -12.97 12.19
CA ILE A 238 -14.77 -12.32 13.51
C ILE A 238 -15.46 -13.27 14.48
N ILE A 239 -16.49 -13.98 14.01
CA ILE A 239 -17.25 -14.93 14.84
C ILE A 239 -16.42 -16.18 15.13
N ALA A 240 -15.77 -16.76 14.11
CA ALA A 240 -15.02 -17.99 14.24
C ALA A 240 -13.84 -17.85 15.21
N LYS A 241 -13.14 -16.71 15.22
CA LYS A 241 -11.89 -16.48 15.97
C LYS A 241 -10.88 -17.61 15.69
N ASP A 242 -10.75 -18.59 16.58
CA ASP A 242 -9.90 -19.78 16.43
C ASP A 242 -10.68 -21.11 16.40
N GLU A 243 -12.01 -21.04 16.47
CA GLU A 243 -12.91 -22.19 16.53
C GLU A 243 -13.56 -22.52 15.18
N LYS A 244 -14.29 -23.65 15.15
CA LYS A 244 -15.14 -24.00 14.00
C LYS A 244 -16.48 -23.30 14.13
N ILE A 245 -16.90 -22.60 13.07
CA ILE A 245 -18.19 -21.93 13.01
C ILE A 245 -19.19 -22.70 12.14
N LYS A 246 -20.39 -22.97 12.69
CA LYS A 246 -21.56 -23.47 11.97
C LYS A 246 -22.47 -22.32 11.56
N LEU A 247 -23.33 -22.54 10.58
CA LEU A 247 -24.25 -21.51 10.07
C LEU A 247 -25.19 -20.99 11.17
N GLU A 248 -25.78 -21.88 11.96
CA GLU A 248 -26.73 -21.53 13.02
C GLU A 248 -26.05 -20.65 14.09
N ASN A 249 -24.85 -21.04 14.50
CA ASN A 249 -24.03 -20.29 15.46
C ASN A 249 -23.64 -18.90 14.93
N ALA A 250 -23.37 -18.79 13.62
CA ALA A 250 -23.05 -17.50 13.01
C ALA A 250 -24.27 -16.56 13.03
N ILE A 251 -25.45 -17.08 12.67
CA ILE A 251 -26.71 -16.31 12.68
C ILE A 251 -27.09 -15.90 14.10
N GLU A 252 -26.94 -16.80 15.08
CA GLU A 252 -27.19 -16.50 16.50
C GLU A 252 -26.26 -15.40 17.00
N SER A 253 -24.96 -15.48 16.67
CA SER A 253 -23.97 -14.47 17.02
C SER A 253 -24.35 -13.10 16.47
N ILE A 254 -24.66 -13.01 15.17
CA ILE A 254 -25.08 -11.76 14.50
C ILE A 254 -26.36 -11.20 15.12
N SER A 255 -27.27 -12.07 15.53
CA SER A 255 -28.53 -11.66 16.18
C SER A 255 -28.29 -11.03 17.55
N SER A 256 -27.25 -11.43 18.27
CA SER A 256 -26.87 -10.88 19.59
C SER A 256 -26.07 -9.58 19.55
N TRP A 257 -25.54 -9.19 18.39
CA TRP A 257 -24.71 -7.99 18.25
C TRP A 257 -25.53 -6.71 18.33
N ASP A 258 -24.91 -5.65 18.86
CA ASP A 258 -25.30 -4.29 18.53
C ASP A 258 -24.97 -4.05 17.05
N TRP A 259 -25.99 -4.27 16.22
CA TRP A 259 -25.84 -4.23 14.77
C TRP A 259 -25.52 -2.84 14.26
N ASP A 260 -26.12 -1.81 14.84
CA ASP A 260 -25.89 -0.43 14.44
C ASP A 260 -24.45 -0.01 14.75
N TRP A 261 -23.93 -0.41 15.91
CA TRP A 261 -22.53 -0.21 16.27
C TRP A 261 -21.56 -0.97 15.35
N PHE A 262 -21.89 -2.22 15.00
CA PHE A 262 -21.09 -2.96 14.01
C PHE A 262 -21.08 -2.24 12.66
N CYS A 263 -22.25 -1.86 12.15
CA CYS A 263 -22.38 -1.22 10.85
C CYS A 263 -21.64 0.12 10.80
N ILE A 264 -21.81 0.97 11.79
CA ILE A 264 -21.21 2.31 11.76
C ILE A 264 -19.67 2.26 11.76
N THR A 265 -19.08 1.33 12.52
CA THR A 265 -17.62 1.15 12.54
C THR A 265 -17.10 0.59 11.22
N GLN A 266 -17.85 -0.32 10.58
CA GLN A 266 -17.52 -0.82 9.24
C GLN A 266 -17.69 0.24 8.14
N ILE A 267 -18.72 1.09 8.22
CA ILE A 267 -18.92 2.23 7.33
C ILE A 267 -17.73 3.19 7.43
N TYR A 268 -17.34 3.56 8.65
CA TYR A 268 -16.16 4.40 8.90
C TYR A 268 -14.90 3.79 8.26
N GLU A 269 -14.59 2.52 8.55
CA GLU A 269 -13.43 1.82 8.00
C GLU A 269 -13.43 1.83 6.46
N LYS A 270 -14.59 1.63 5.83
CA LYS A 270 -14.70 1.63 4.36
C LYS A 270 -14.49 3.02 3.76
N LEU A 271 -15.08 4.06 4.35
CA LEU A 271 -15.03 5.41 3.78
C LEU A 271 -13.68 6.12 4.02
N VAL A 272 -12.95 5.77 5.07
CA VAL A 272 -11.57 6.26 5.26
C VAL A 272 -10.62 5.66 4.21
N ASN A 273 -10.83 4.39 3.85
CA ASN A 273 -9.93 3.67 2.95
C ASN A 273 -10.35 3.71 1.47
N ASN A 274 -11.55 4.19 1.15
CA ASN A 274 -12.06 4.22 -0.22
C ASN A 274 -12.93 5.47 -0.47
N VAL A 275 -12.38 6.41 -1.24
CA VAL A 275 -13.05 7.66 -1.60
C VAL A 275 -14.07 7.51 -2.73
N GLU A 276 -14.09 6.38 -3.43
CA GLU A 276 -14.95 6.15 -4.60
C GLU A 276 -16.31 5.53 -4.26
N ILE A 277 -16.55 5.19 -2.99
CA ILE A 277 -17.85 4.67 -2.55
C ILE A 277 -18.92 5.75 -2.76
N ILE A 278 -19.94 5.39 -3.51
CA ILE A 278 -21.12 6.21 -3.75
C ILE A 278 -22.09 5.99 -2.60
N ILE A 279 -22.50 7.08 -1.95
CA ILE A 279 -23.38 7.02 -0.79
C ILE A 279 -24.72 7.64 -1.18
N SER A 280 -25.77 6.84 -1.10
CA SER A 280 -27.13 7.31 -1.37
C SER A 280 -27.63 8.25 -0.25
N ILE A 281 -28.68 9.04 -0.55
CA ILE A 281 -29.32 9.92 0.43
C ILE A 281 -29.85 9.10 1.62
N GLN A 282 -30.48 7.95 1.37
CA GLN A 282 -31.02 7.08 2.42
C GLN A 282 -29.92 6.54 3.36
N GLN A 283 -28.76 6.17 2.81
CA GLN A 283 -27.61 5.72 3.60
C GLN A 283 -27.02 6.88 4.42
N LYS A 284 -26.92 8.07 3.83
CA LYS A 284 -26.49 9.29 4.52
C LYS A 284 -27.43 9.62 5.68
N ASP A 285 -28.74 9.58 5.46
CA ASP A 285 -29.77 9.84 6.47
C ASP A 285 -29.70 8.81 7.60
N TRP A 286 -29.48 7.53 7.27
CA TRP A 286 -29.28 6.49 8.28
C TRP A 286 -28.08 6.78 9.17
N ILE A 287 -26.93 7.16 8.58
CA ILE A 287 -25.72 7.53 9.33
C ILE A 287 -25.98 8.77 10.19
N ALA A 288 -26.63 9.80 9.64
CA ALA A 288 -26.95 11.02 10.35
C ALA A 288 -27.85 10.75 11.57
N ASN A 289 -28.88 9.91 11.41
CA ASN A 289 -29.76 9.49 12.50
C ASN A 289 -29.01 8.75 13.61
N TRP A 290 -28.08 7.85 13.23
CA TRP A 290 -27.21 7.19 14.20
C TRP A 290 -26.34 8.21 14.96
N CYS A 291 -25.73 9.16 14.23
CA CYS A 291 -24.93 10.21 14.83
C CYS A 291 -25.73 11.00 15.85
N SER A 292 -26.93 11.49 15.50
CA SER A 292 -27.82 12.22 16.41
C SER A 292 -28.21 11.40 17.64
N PHE A 293 -28.46 10.10 17.50
CA PHE A 293 -28.83 9.23 18.62
C PHE A 293 -27.70 8.95 19.61
N VAL A 294 -26.45 8.96 19.14
CA VAL A 294 -25.26 8.64 19.95
C VAL A 294 -24.57 9.90 20.46
N LEU A 295 -24.82 11.05 19.86
CA LEU A 295 -24.14 12.32 20.14
C LEU A 295 -24.07 12.65 21.64
N ASP A 296 -25.22 12.64 22.32
CA ASP A 296 -25.33 12.99 23.74
C ASP A 296 -24.71 11.94 24.70
N LYS A 297 -24.31 10.77 24.16
CA LYS A 297 -23.70 9.68 24.94
C LYS A 297 -22.17 9.74 24.89
N VAL A 298 -21.60 10.59 24.03
CA VAL A 298 -20.16 10.71 23.84
C VAL A 298 -19.66 11.98 24.52
N ASP A 299 -18.80 11.78 25.50
CA ASP A 299 -18.04 12.86 26.13
C ASP A 299 -16.76 13.09 25.31
N PHE A 300 -16.76 14.13 24.48
CA PHE A 300 -15.61 14.50 23.66
C PHE A 300 -14.43 15.02 24.49
N LYS A 301 -14.69 15.66 25.64
CA LYS A 301 -13.63 16.15 26.53
C LYS A 301 -12.76 15.02 27.06
N ASN A 302 -13.38 13.88 27.35
CA ASN A 302 -12.71 12.69 27.89
C ASN A 302 -12.61 11.52 26.88
N ALA A 303 -12.79 11.79 25.58
CA ALA A 303 -12.77 10.77 24.55
C ALA A 303 -11.35 10.24 24.26
N ILE A 304 -10.32 11.01 24.55
CA ILE A 304 -8.90 10.63 24.41
C ILE A 304 -8.31 10.48 25.82
N ASN A 305 -7.81 9.30 26.14
CA ASN A 305 -7.19 9.01 27.45
C ASN A 305 -5.75 8.56 27.26
N LYS A 306 -4.82 9.16 28.00
CA LYS A 306 -3.41 8.75 28.02
C LYS A 306 -3.26 7.40 28.72
N THR A 307 -2.71 6.41 28.02
CA THR A 307 -2.49 5.04 28.53
C THR A 307 -1.02 4.74 28.83
N GLY A 308 -0.11 5.67 28.50
CA GLY A 308 1.32 5.60 28.73
C GLY A 308 2.00 6.92 28.31
N GLU A 309 3.34 7.01 28.39
CA GLU A 309 4.03 8.28 28.11
C GLU A 309 3.75 8.84 26.70
N LYS A 310 3.63 7.94 25.71
CA LYS A 310 3.38 8.27 24.30
C LYS A 310 2.20 7.48 23.68
N THR A 311 1.39 6.84 24.52
CA THR A 311 0.25 6.03 24.05
C THR A 311 -1.05 6.60 24.57
N TYR A 312 -2.06 6.58 23.71
CA TYR A 312 -3.40 7.06 24.01
C TYR A 312 -4.42 6.01 23.58
N SER A 313 -5.53 5.96 24.28
CA SER A 313 -6.75 5.26 23.88
C SER A 313 -7.78 6.29 23.47
N ILE A 314 -8.51 6.00 22.39
CA ILE A 314 -9.52 6.90 21.85
C ILE A 314 -10.84 6.15 21.77
N ARG A 315 -11.93 6.78 22.22
CA ARG A 315 -13.27 6.20 22.09
C ARG A 315 -13.69 6.17 20.62
N THR A 316 -13.90 4.97 20.08
CA THR A 316 -14.32 4.76 18.68
C THR A 316 -15.59 5.54 18.32
N GLY A 317 -16.50 5.76 19.27
CA GLY A 317 -17.73 6.51 19.03
C GLY A 317 -17.45 7.97 18.71
N ALA A 318 -16.49 8.58 19.43
CA ALA A 318 -16.04 9.94 19.15
C ALA A 318 -15.37 10.04 17.77
N ILE A 319 -14.55 9.04 17.38
CA ILE A 319 -13.94 8.97 16.05
C ILE A 319 -15.03 8.96 14.96
N CYS A 320 -16.02 8.09 15.10
CA CYS A 320 -17.11 7.98 14.12
C CYS A 320 -17.90 9.30 14.03
N LEU A 321 -18.32 9.86 15.16
CA LEU A 321 -19.10 11.12 15.20
C LEU A 321 -18.32 12.29 14.59
N TRP A 322 -17.03 12.43 14.93
CA TRP A 322 -16.15 13.44 14.38
C TRP A 322 -15.95 13.27 12.86
N TYR A 323 -15.73 12.03 12.42
CA TYR A 323 -15.53 11.73 11.00
C TYR A 323 -16.78 12.04 10.18
N PHE A 324 -17.95 11.55 10.61
CA PHE A 324 -19.20 11.76 9.86
C PHE A 324 -19.67 13.20 9.88
N PHE A 325 -19.45 13.93 10.98
CA PHE A 325 -19.66 15.38 11.04
C PHE A 325 -18.96 16.08 9.87
N ARG A 326 -17.65 15.88 9.73
CA ARG A 326 -16.83 16.49 8.68
C ARG A 326 -17.19 15.96 7.29
N LYS A 327 -17.38 14.65 7.15
CA LYS A 327 -17.62 13.99 5.87
C LYS A 327 -18.95 14.40 5.24
N PHE A 328 -19.98 14.59 6.05
CA PHE A 328 -21.35 14.80 5.60
C PHE A 328 -21.89 16.20 5.86
N ASN A 329 -21.11 17.04 6.53
CA ASN A 329 -21.53 18.35 7.02
C ASN A 329 -22.81 18.23 7.87
N LEU A 330 -22.74 17.42 8.92
CA LEU A 330 -23.89 17.19 9.81
C LEU A 330 -24.07 18.37 10.78
N GLU A 331 -25.32 18.69 11.11
CA GLU A 331 -25.62 19.74 12.08
C GLU A 331 -25.58 19.17 13.50
N TYR A 332 -24.54 19.52 14.27
CA TYR A 332 -24.44 19.17 15.68
C TYR A 332 -24.79 20.36 16.58
N PRO A 333 -25.38 20.13 17.77
CA PRO A 333 -25.61 21.19 18.73
C PRO A 333 -24.31 21.87 19.12
N LYS A 334 -24.37 23.19 19.23
CA LYS A 334 -23.24 24.06 19.55
C LYS A 334 -22.42 23.62 20.76
N HIS A 335 -23.06 23.18 21.83
CA HIS A 335 -22.37 22.74 23.04
C HIS A 335 -21.48 21.50 22.77
N VAL A 336 -21.91 20.61 21.87
CA VAL A 336 -21.12 19.45 21.44
C VAL A 336 -19.92 19.90 20.61
N LEU A 337 -20.13 20.84 19.68
CA LEU A 337 -19.04 21.41 18.87
C LEU A 337 -17.97 22.09 19.74
N LEU A 338 -18.39 22.79 20.80
CA LEU A 338 -17.47 23.36 21.79
C LEU A 338 -16.72 22.28 22.59
N ASP A 339 -17.35 21.15 22.90
CA ASP A 339 -16.67 20.01 23.53
C ASP A 339 -15.71 19.29 22.56
N MET A 340 -15.99 19.30 21.25
CA MET A 340 -15.12 18.75 20.22
C MET A 340 -13.80 19.53 20.07
N LEU A 341 -13.68 20.74 20.60
CA LEU A 341 -12.39 21.46 20.69
C LEU A 341 -11.36 20.65 21.49
N SER A 342 -11.80 19.84 22.46
CA SER A 342 -10.95 18.96 23.26
C SER A 342 -10.61 17.63 22.59
N PHE A 343 -11.01 17.42 21.32
CA PHE A 343 -10.84 16.17 20.59
C PHE A 343 -10.11 16.40 19.26
N ASP A 344 -8.95 15.77 19.11
CA ASP A 344 -8.22 15.72 17.84
C ASP A 344 -7.88 14.28 17.47
N TYR A 345 -8.47 13.81 16.39
CA TYR A 345 -8.14 12.54 15.76
C TYR A 345 -7.41 12.83 14.45
N ASP A 346 -6.24 12.22 14.28
CA ASP A 346 -5.39 12.34 13.09
C ASP A 346 -4.74 13.72 12.87
N ARG A 347 -4.58 14.51 13.95
CA ARG A 347 -3.84 15.79 13.94
C ARG A 347 -4.39 16.80 12.93
N GLN A 348 -5.71 16.84 12.83
CA GLN A 348 -6.43 17.65 11.86
C GLN A 348 -6.68 19.07 12.36
N GLY A 349 -6.36 19.36 13.62
CA GLY A 349 -6.58 20.66 14.23
C GLY A 349 -8.04 20.89 14.63
N ILE A 350 -8.36 22.15 14.96
CA ILE A 350 -9.71 22.59 15.39
C ILE A 350 -10.32 23.62 14.43
N GLU A 351 -9.62 23.99 13.36
CA GLU A 351 -10.01 25.03 12.42
C GLU A 351 -11.32 24.71 11.71
N TYR A 352 -11.61 23.41 11.52
CA TYR A 352 -12.87 22.97 10.91
C TYR A 352 -14.11 23.34 11.74
N LEU A 353 -13.95 23.73 13.00
CA LEU A 353 -15.04 24.20 13.86
C LEU A 353 -15.30 25.72 13.74
N GLU A 354 -14.35 26.48 13.17
CA GLU A 354 -14.48 27.93 12.97
C GLU A 354 -15.66 28.28 12.04
N ASP A 355 -16.02 27.39 11.12
CA ASP A 355 -17.17 27.57 10.23
C ASP A 355 -18.54 27.44 10.94
N TYR A 356 -18.55 26.93 12.17
CA TYR A 356 -19.79 26.57 12.90
C TYR A 356 -19.93 27.26 14.27
N LEU A 357 -18.87 27.89 14.78
CA LEU A 357 -18.83 28.52 16.09
C LEU A 357 -18.47 30.01 15.97
N ASP A 358 -19.04 30.84 16.85
CA ASP A 358 -18.63 32.23 16.95
C ASP A 358 -17.22 32.32 17.58
N GLU A 359 -16.41 33.24 17.07
CA GLU A 359 -15.03 33.47 17.53
C GLU A 359 -14.96 33.73 19.05
N THR A 360 -15.93 34.46 19.60
CA THR A 360 -15.98 34.80 21.03
C THR A 360 -16.15 33.55 21.89
N GLU A 361 -17.00 32.62 21.46
CA GLU A 361 -17.32 31.42 22.22
C GLU A 361 -16.25 30.36 22.07
N MET A 362 -15.71 30.21 20.86
CA MET A 362 -14.56 29.34 20.63
C MET A 362 -13.36 29.80 21.45
N SER A 363 -13.07 31.11 21.46
CA SER A 363 -12.00 31.69 22.28
C SER A 363 -12.26 31.50 23.78
N THR A 364 -13.49 31.72 24.24
CA THR A 364 -13.86 31.48 25.64
C THR A 364 -13.60 30.03 26.03
N ARG A 365 -14.08 29.07 25.24
CA ARG A 365 -13.90 27.64 25.51
C ARG A 365 -12.44 27.19 25.42
N VAL A 366 -11.67 27.73 24.47
CA VAL A 366 -10.23 27.44 24.35
C VAL A 366 -9.49 27.87 25.62
N LEU A 367 -9.78 29.06 26.16
CA LEU A 367 -9.20 29.53 27.41
C LEU A 367 -9.63 28.68 28.62
N GLU A 368 -10.92 28.32 28.72
CA GLU A 368 -11.42 27.40 29.75
C GLU A 368 -10.67 26.06 29.72
N ASN A 369 -10.52 25.45 28.54
CA ASN A 369 -9.82 24.17 28.39
C ASN A 369 -8.33 24.27 28.80
N LEU A 370 -7.67 25.39 28.50
CA LEU A 370 -6.28 25.64 28.89
C LEU A 370 -6.14 25.78 30.42
N GLU A 371 -7.12 26.42 31.09
CA GLU A 371 -7.18 26.50 32.55
C GLU A 371 -7.42 25.13 33.20
N GLU A 372 -8.19 24.25 32.56
CA GLU A 372 -8.47 22.88 33.02
C GLU A 372 -7.29 21.89 32.84
N ASN A 373 -6.14 22.34 32.32
CA ASN A 373 -4.92 21.56 32.06
C ASN A 373 -5.11 20.36 31.11
N ILE A 374 -4.97 20.63 29.81
CA ILE A 374 -5.03 19.64 28.74
C ILE A 374 -3.85 18.64 28.84
N ILE A 375 -4.19 17.35 28.91
CA ILE A 375 -3.23 16.24 29.08
C ILE A 375 -2.71 15.72 27.73
N ILE A 376 -3.48 15.92 26.66
CA ILE A 376 -3.18 15.41 25.32
C ILE A 376 -2.40 16.46 24.53
N ASP A 377 -1.16 16.14 24.16
CA ASP A 377 -0.23 17.10 23.57
C ASP A 377 -0.74 17.66 22.23
N ASP A 378 -1.33 16.82 21.37
CA ASP A 378 -1.90 17.26 20.08
C ASP A 378 -3.08 18.25 20.29
N VAL A 379 -3.96 17.98 21.26
CA VAL A 379 -5.07 18.89 21.61
C VAL A 379 -4.53 20.20 22.19
N LEU A 380 -3.53 20.12 23.07
CA LEU A 380 -2.89 21.30 23.66
C LEU A 380 -2.24 22.17 22.59
N LYS A 381 -1.55 21.55 21.64
CA LYS A 381 -0.95 22.24 20.50
C LYS A 381 -2.00 23.01 19.70
N ASN A 382 -3.14 22.38 19.37
CA ASN A 382 -4.21 23.03 18.61
C ASN A 382 -4.76 24.29 19.31
N HIS A 383 -4.90 24.25 20.64
CA HIS A 383 -5.35 25.42 21.41
C HIS A 383 -4.32 26.55 21.38
N PHE A 384 -3.02 26.23 21.47
CA PHE A 384 -1.97 27.23 21.34
C PHE A 384 -1.89 27.82 19.93
N ASP A 385 -2.00 26.99 18.89
CA ASP A 385 -1.99 27.43 17.51
C ASP A 385 -3.17 28.37 17.23
N TYR A 386 -4.37 28.07 17.77
CA TYR A 386 -5.52 28.96 17.73
C TYR A 386 -5.29 30.29 18.47
N CYS A 387 -4.75 30.25 19.69
CA CYS A 387 -4.44 31.47 20.45
C CYS A 387 -3.41 32.34 19.72
N LYS A 388 -2.37 31.75 19.12
CA LYS A 388 -1.34 32.49 18.36
C LYS A 388 -1.93 33.19 17.14
N LYS A 389 -2.88 32.55 16.47
CA LYS A 389 -3.59 33.11 15.30
C LYS A 389 -4.48 34.29 15.70
N ASN A 390 -5.25 34.17 16.77
CA ASN A 390 -6.30 35.13 17.13
C ASN A 390 -5.84 36.21 18.15
N TYR A 391 -4.76 35.96 18.90
CA TYR A 391 -4.20 36.89 19.88
C TYR A 391 -2.68 37.10 19.70
N PRO A 392 -2.22 37.60 18.54
CA PRO A 392 -0.79 37.75 18.24
C PRO A 392 -0.08 38.75 19.18
N GLU A 393 -0.83 39.67 19.80
CA GLU A 393 -0.31 40.69 20.72
C GLU A 393 -0.25 40.22 22.19
N SER A 394 -0.92 39.11 22.55
CA SER A 394 -0.97 38.59 23.93
C SER A 394 0.23 37.70 24.28
N ASN A 395 1.43 38.05 23.81
CA ASN A 395 2.71 37.41 24.16
C ASN A 395 3.09 37.55 25.66
N ASP A 396 2.12 37.88 26.51
CA ASP A 396 2.28 38.21 27.92
C ASP A 396 2.45 36.93 28.77
N MET A 397 3.65 36.36 28.68
CA MET A 397 4.47 35.67 29.71
C MET A 397 3.87 34.65 30.70
N THR A 398 2.57 34.33 30.66
CA THR A 398 1.93 33.33 31.53
C THR A 398 1.68 32.02 30.80
N MET A 399 1.25 32.03 29.54
CA MET A 399 1.10 30.80 28.73
C MET A 399 2.46 30.18 28.34
N GLY A 400 3.50 30.98 28.14
CA GLY A 400 4.85 30.48 27.81
C GLY A 400 5.58 29.75 28.96
N ARG A 401 5.14 29.91 30.22
CA ARG A 401 5.73 29.17 31.36
C ARG A 401 5.31 27.71 31.37
N GLN A 402 4.06 27.40 31.02
CA GLN A 402 3.62 26.00 30.88
C GLN A 402 4.39 25.26 29.76
N TRP A 403 4.85 25.99 28.73
CA TRP A 403 5.67 25.44 27.65
C TRP A 403 7.11 25.10 28.11
N LYS A 404 7.77 26.02 28.83
CA LYS A 404 9.14 25.79 29.34
C LYS A 404 9.24 24.70 30.41
N ASP A 405 8.21 24.50 31.22
CA ASP A 405 8.22 23.47 32.27
C ASP A 405 7.90 22.06 31.72
N LYS A 406 7.37 21.94 30.49
CA LYS A 406 7.07 20.64 29.83
C LYS A 406 8.10 20.20 28.77
N GLU A 407 8.99 21.08 28.28
CA GLU A 407 10.07 20.74 27.33
C GLU A 407 11.28 20.00 27.96
N GLY A 408 11.03 18.89 28.65
CA GLY A 408 12.04 17.86 28.92
C GLY A 408 12.35 16.96 27.71
N TYR A 409 11.75 17.24 26.54
CA TYR A 409 11.89 16.45 25.33
C TYR A 409 12.40 17.32 24.17
N SER A 410 13.65 17.09 23.78
CA SER A 410 14.24 17.66 22.57
C SER A 410 13.53 17.14 21.32
N PHE A 411 12.77 18.00 20.64
CA PHE A 411 12.58 17.87 19.21
C PHE A 411 13.52 18.84 18.52
N SER A 412 14.52 18.29 17.82
CA SER A 412 15.37 19.04 16.90
C SER A 412 14.49 19.60 15.78
N LEU A 413 14.15 20.88 15.85
CA LEU A 413 13.67 21.63 14.70
C LEU A 413 14.83 21.68 13.69
N CYS A 414 14.74 20.86 12.64
CA CYS A 414 15.50 21.10 11.43
C CYS A 414 15.06 22.45 10.85
N GLU A 415 16.05 23.30 10.68
CA GLU A 415 15.99 24.55 9.93
C GLU A 415 15.32 24.30 8.57
N PHE A 416 14.25 25.03 8.28
CA PHE A 416 13.84 25.28 6.91
C PHE A 416 14.10 26.75 6.61
N SER A 417 14.95 26.93 5.60
CA SER A 417 15.43 28.14 4.95
C SER A 417 14.34 29.09 4.47
#